data_AF-A0AA96GB07-F1
#
_entry.id   AF-A0AA96GB07-F1
#
_cell.length_a   1.000
_cell.length_b   1.000
_cell.length_c   1.000
_cell.angle_alpha   90.00
_cell.angle_beta   90.00
_cell.angle_gamma   90.00
#
_symmetry.space_group_name_H-M   'P 1'
#
loop_
_entity.id
_entity.type
_entity.pdbx_description
1 polymer ?
#
loop_
_entity_poly.entity_id
_entity_poly.type
_entity_poly.pdbx_seq_one_letter_code
_entity_poly.pdbx_strand_id
1 'polypeptide(L)'
;MNMTKIFLPMMFLMLCSSPAFSASWLECNGDSGKKLRWGGNSTTARINTGSFPAGSVLQAAQRGVNITNTNPSPFTINHTTETGGVGSGNGQNEIWAASISPPGEARMRYHCYWLFGWHYGLDEVDIVLDSTGRSWTTSQNKSANFTYTGSSRPIDAVIVHEAGHYLGLMHVNWEYNVMGDSWRHHHTNGGSAITYFGEDASHGARVLYGSQSSAFNDVSASHWRRTGASGEYSSHDRVRVRNSANTGTLSGITIAGEPGYRVNRGNVVRPEFTIENNGKQTHANVTFGIYVSTNDFISYSDTRIGGGTFGSIHPADVLTTTIPVIIPNFLNAGQNYWLGIIVDEDNDINEVNGSNNRAYIPIRVQ
;
A
#
# COMPACT_ATOMS: atom_id res chain seq x y z
N MET A 1 40.37 23.33 -24.28
CA MET A 1 39.38 24.19 -23.61
C MET A 1 38.35 23.27 -22.98
N ASN A 2 38.57 22.92 -21.71
CA ASN A 2 37.76 21.91 -21.00
C ASN A 2 36.40 22.51 -20.65
N MET A 3 35.33 22.03 -21.29
CA MET A 3 33.97 22.32 -20.86
C MET A 3 33.61 21.43 -19.68
N THR A 4 33.73 22.00 -18.48
CA THR A 4 33.18 21.45 -17.25
C THR A 4 31.65 21.43 -17.38
N LYS A 5 31.04 20.25 -17.47
CA LYS A 5 29.59 20.08 -17.40
C LYS A 5 29.17 20.26 -15.94
N ILE A 6 28.52 21.38 -15.65
CA ILE A 6 27.92 21.67 -14.35
C ILE A 6 26.70 20.75 -14.19
N PHE A 7 26.78 19.78 -13.28
CA PHE A 7 25.62 19.10 -12.73
C PHE A 7 24.90 20.08 -11.81
N LEU A 8 23.69 20.50 -12.18
CA LEU A 8 22.84 21.33 -11.34
C LEU A 8 22.01 20.40 -10.43
N PRO A 9 22.16 20.45 -9.09
CA PRO A 9 21.27 19.72 -8.20
C PRO A 9 19.88 20.37 -8.27
N MET A 10 18.90 19.63 -8.80
CA MET A 10 17.54 20.14 -8.99
C MET A 10 16.72 19.87 -7.73
N MET A 11 16.59 20.88 -6.88
CA MET A 11 15.76 20.88 -5.68
C MET A 11 14.28 20.97 -6.10
N PHE A 12 13.51 19.93 -5.83
CA PHE A 12 12.07 19.89 -6.11
C PHE A 12 11.34 20.69 -5.02
N LEU A 13 10.66 21.78 -5.38
CA LEU A 13 9.84 22.54 -4.44
C LEU A 13 8.57 21.74 -4.10
N MET A 14 8.44 21.34 -2.83
CA MET A 14 7.22 20.76 -2.27
C MET A 14 6.15 21.84 -2.15
N LEU A 15 5.01 21.65 -2.81
CA LEU A 15 3.78 22.38 -2.51
C LEU A 15 3.17 21.72 -1.27
N CYS A 16 3.19 22.42 -0.13
CA CYS A 16 2.45 21.99 1.07
C CYS A 16 0.95 21.94 0.75
N SER A 17 0.38 20.74 0.69
CA SER A 17 -1.07 20.54 0.79
C SER A 17 -1.50 20.64 2.25
N SER A 18 -2.60 21.36 2.50
CA SER A 18 -3.26 21.50 3.80
C SER A 18 -3.61 20.13 4.41
N PRO A 19 -3.72 20.00 5.75
CA PRO A 19 -3.98 18.72 6.39
C PRO A 19 -5.44 18.31 6.18
N ALA A 20 -5.73 17.58 5.12
CA ALA A 20 -6.63 16.45 5.27
C ALA A 20 -5.87 15.46 6.15
N PHE A 21 -6.50 14.95 7.22
CA PHE A 21 -5.90 13.83 7.94
C PHE A 21 -5.66 12.72 6.91
N SER A 22 -4.46 12.13 6.88
CA SER A 22 -4.17 11.02 5.97
C SER A 22 -5.18 9.89 6.19
N ALA A 23 -5.42 9.51 7.46
CA ALA A 23 -6.43 8.52 7.84
C ALA A 23 -7.79 9.11 8.25
N SER A 24 -8.83 8.26 8.17
CA SER A 24 -10.16 8.49 8.76
C SER A 24 -10.49 7.45 9.83
N TRP A 25 -11.36 7.76 10.78
CA TRP A 25 -11.77 6.88 11.88
C TRP A 25 -13.22 7.12 12.29
N LEU A 26 -13.81 6.13 12.95
CA LEU A 26 -15.18 6.23 13.42
C LEU A 26 -15.27 7.09 14.69
N GLU A 27 -16.26 7.98 14.77
CA GLU A 27 -16.41 8.94 15.86
C GLU A 27 -17.78 8.80 16.54
N CYS A 28 -17.79 8.84 17.87
CA CYS A 28 -19.02 8.86 18.64
C CYS A 28 -19.76 10.19 18.42
N ASN A 29 -20.95 10.12 17.78
CA ASN A 29 -21.77 11.28 17.41
C ASN A 29 -21.04 12.34 16.58
N GLY A 30 -20.04 11.94 15.76
CA GLY A 30 -19.26 12.86 14.92
C GLY A 30 -18.36 13.82 15.69
N ASP A 31 -18.02 13.49 16.94
CA ASP A 31 -17.11 14.27 17.76
C ASP A 31 -15.67 13.73 17.65
N SER A 32 -14.77 14.55 17.11
CA SER A 32 -13.38 14.18 16.87
C SER A 32 -12.53 13.95 18.12
N GLY A 33 -13.02 14.37 19.28
CA GLY A 33 -12.46 14.00 20.59
C GLY A 33 -12.84 12.58 21.02
N LYS A 34 -13.84 11.95 20.39
CA LYS A 34 -14.43 10.66 20.78
C LYS A 34 -14.27 9.60 19.71
N LYS A 35 -13.02 9.37 19.33
CA LYS A 35 -12.65 8.33 18.36
C LYS A 35 -12.98 6.94 18.93
N LEU A 36 -13.74 6.15 18.20
CA LEU A 36 -14.10 4.78 18.57
C LEU A 36 -12.90 3.88 18.33
N ARG A 37 -12.42 3.29 19.41
CA ARG A 37 -11.25 2.41 19.44
C ARG A 37 -11.43 1.36 20.52
N TRP A 38 -10.60 0.33 20.49
CA TRP A 38 -10.49 -0.59 21.61
C TRP A 38 -9.93 0.09 22.86
N GLY A 39 -10.35 -0.39 24.04
CA GLY A 39 -9.85 0.11 25.32
C GLY A 39 -8.38 -0.23 25.61
N GLY A 40 -7.81 -1.22 24.90
CA GLY A 40 -6.43 -1.67 25.05
C GLY A 40 -5.65 -1.68 23.74
N ASN A 41 -4.43 -2.23 23.79
CA ASN A 41 -3.53 -2.39 22.64
C ASN A 41 -3.52 -3.82 22.09
N SER A 42 -4.53 -4.62 22.41
CA SER A 42 -4.69 -5.92 21.80
C SER A 42 -6.12 -6.43 21.93
N THR A 43 -6.46 -7.32 21.03
CA THR A 43 -7.66 -8.14 21.08
C THR A 43 -7.39 -9.45 20.31
N THR A 44 -8.38 -10.33 20.22
CA THR A 44 -8.26 -11.62 19.54
C THR A 44 -9.37 -11.78 18.52
N ALA A 45 -9.00 -12.02 17.27
CA ALA A 45 -9.89 -12.46 16.19
C ALA A 45 -9.89 -13.99 16.10
N ARG A 46 -11.08 -14.60 16.01
CA ARG A 46 -11.25 -16.05 15.89
C ARG A 46 -11.56 -16.41 14.46
N ILE A 47 -10.63 -17.11 13.80
CA ILE A 47 -10.80 -17.50 12.39
C ILE A 47 -11.58 -18.81 12.33
N ASN A 48 -12.77 -18.75 11.72
CA ASN A 48 -13.63 -19.91 11.58
C ASN A 48 -13.06 -20.91 10.57
N THR A 49 -12.80 -22.13 11.05
CA THR A 49 -12.20 -23.22 10.27
C THR A 49 -13.16 -23.89 9.28
N GLY A 50 -14.47 -23.69 9.43
CA GLY A 50 -15.46 -24.09 8.43
C GLY A 50 -15.36 -23.23 7.17
N SER A 51 -15.09 -21.94 7.34
CA SER A 51 -14.86 -20.98 6.24
C SER A 51 -13.43 -21.02 5.72
N PHE A 52 -12.46 -21.17 6.62
CA PHE A 52 -11.03 -21.17 6.33
C PHE A 52 -10.40 -22.49 6.83
N PRO A 53 -10.58 -23.60 6.09
CA PRO A 53 -10.02 -24.88 6.49
C PRO A 53 -8.49 -24.84 6.49
N ALA A 54 -7.89 -25.75 7.28
CA ALA A 54 -6.44 -25.87 7.39
C ALA A 54 -5.77 -26.00 6.01
N GLY A 55 -4.68 -25.27 5.81
CA GLY A 55 -3.97 -25.17 4.54
C GLY A 55 -3.81 -23.73 4.07
N SER A 56 -3.66 -23.53 2.77
CA SER A 56 -3.32 -22.22 2.20
C SER A 56 -4.40 -21.16 2.41
N VAL A 57 -5.68 -21.58 2.52
CA VAL A 57 -6.82 -20.67 2.75
C VAL A 57 -6.76 -20.06 4.15
N LEU A 58 -6.59 -20.89 5.18
CA LEU A 58 -6.34 -20.41 6.55
C LEU A 58 -5.07 -19.57 6.65
N GLN A 59 -3.98 -20.01 6.01
CA GLN A 59 -2.72 -19.25 6.01
C GLN A 59 -2.87 -17.86 5.37
N ALA A 60 -3.70 -17.72 4.33
CA ALA A 60 -3.99 -16.43 3.73
C ALA A 60 -4.80 -15.51 4.66
N ALA A 61 -5.77 -16.07 5.39
CA ALA A 61 -6.51 -15.31 6.38
C ALA A 61 -5.63 -14.85 7.54
N GLN A 62 -4.81 -15.75 8.09
CA GLN A 62 -3.84 -15.44 9.12
C GLN A 62 -2.83 -14.39 8.67
N ARG A 63 -2.35 -14.50 7.42
CA ARG A 63 -1.42 -13.53 6.85
C ARG A 63 -2.03 -12.13 6.75
N GLY A 64 -3.31 -12.00 6.37
CA GLY A 64 -3.98 -10.69 6.36
C GLY A 64 -4.02 -10.03 7.74
N VAL A 65 -4.36 -10.79 8.78
CA VAL A 65 -4.31 -10.30 10.18
C VAL A 65 -2.88 -9.92 10.57
N ASN A 66 -1.89 -10.76 10.25
CA ASN A 66 -0.49 -10.51 10.59
C ASN A 66 0.09 -9.27 9.87
N ILE A 67 -0.27 -9.03 8.61
CA ILE A 67 0.12 -7.80 7.88
C ILE A 67 -0.44 -6.55 8.59
N THR A 68 -1.65 -6.62 9.12
CA THR A 68 -2.22 -5.49 9.88
C THR A 68 -1.36 -5.16 11.10
N ASN A 69 -0.73 -6.16 11.72
CA ASN A 69 0.18 -5.96 12.87
C ASN A 69 1.56 -5.40 12.47
N THR A 70 1.92 -5.34 11.18
CA THR A 70 3.19 -4.75 10.73
C THR A 70 3.07 -3.24 10.59
N ASN A 71 2.77 -2.55 11.69
CA ASN A 71 2.55 -1.11 11.71
C ASN A 71 3.21 -0.45 12.95
N PRO A 72 3.41 0.88 12.95
CA PRO A 72 4.09 1.59 14.03
C PRO A 72 3.24 1.89 15.29
N SER A 73 2.01 1.41 15.36
CA SER A 73 1.21 1.42 16.60
C SER A 73 1.55 0.21 17.49
N PRO A 74 1.26 0.26 18.80
CA PRO A 74 1.46 -0.88 19.69
C PRO A 74 0.31 -1.90 19.62
N PHE A 75 -0.70 -1.68 18.77
CA PHE A 75 -1.89 -2.52 18.75
C PHE A 75 -1.64 -3.84 18.02
N THR A 76 -2.01 -4.95 18.66
CA THR A 76 -1.90 -6.29 18.07
C THR A 76 -3.25 -6.99 18.00
N ILE A 77 -3.66 -7.36 16.79
CA ILE A 77 -4.74 -8.32 16.57
C ILE A 77 -4.13 -9.72 16.69
N ASN A 78 -4.36 -10.39 17.82
CA ASN A 78 -4.05 -11.81 17.95
C ASN A 78 -5.07 -12.61 17.13
N HIS A 79 -4.68 -13.80 16.70
CA HIS A 79 -5.61 -14.72 16.04
C HIS A 79 -5.58 -16.12 16.66
N THR A 80 -6.76 -16.73 16.76
CA THR A 80 -6.94 -18.15 17.06
C THR A 80 -7.84 -18.78 16.00
N THR A 81 -8.00 -20.10 16.01
CA THR A 81 -8.93 -20.80 15.14
C THR A 81 -10.05 -21.44 15.95
N GLU A 82 -11.23 -21.57 15.34
CA GLU A 82 -12.36 -22.28 15.95
C GLU A 82 -13.25 -22.95 14.91
N THR A 83 -14.06 -23.91 15.36
CA THR A 83 -15.04 -24.65 14.53
C THR A 83 -16.48 -24.38 14.99
N GLY A 84 -16.66 -23.49 15.96
CA GLY A 84 -17.96 -23.11 16.50
C GLY A 84 -18.84 -22.35 15.51
N GLY A 85 -20.08 -22.10 15.92
CA GLY A 85 -20.97 -21.21 15.19
C GLY A 85 -20.45 -19.78 15.26
N VAL A 86 -20.55 -19.07 14.15
CA VAL A 86 -20.21 -17.65 14.02
C VAL A 86 -21.47 -16.80 14.06
N GLY A 87 -21.37 -15.55 14.51
CA GLY A 87 -22.49 -14.62 14.48
C GLY A 87 -22.14 -13.26 15.06
N SER A 88 -22.57 -12.21 14.37
CA SER A 88 -22.33 -10.84 14.82
C SER A 88 -23.19 -10.45 16.01
N GLY A 89 -22.58 -9.74 16.96
CA GLY A 89 -23.19 -9.32 18.22
C GLY A 89 -23.15 -10.39 19.30
N ASN A 90 -22.24 -11.37 19.22
CA ASN A 90 -22.12 -12.46 20.19
C ASN A 90 -21.03 -12.22 21.25
N GLY A 91 -20.36 -11.06 21.22
CA GLY A 91 -19.25 -10.71 22.12
C GLY A 91 -17.91 -11.33 21.75
N GLN A 92 -17.78 -11.90 20.54
CA GLN A 92 -16.55 -12.48 20.01
C GLN A 92 -16.22 -11.82 18.68
N ASN A 93 -14.95 -11.47 18.49
CA ASN A 93 -14.49 -10.99 17.20
C ASN A 93 -14.18 -12.20 16.33
N GLU A 94 -14.91 -12.39 15.23
CA GLU A 94 -14.79 -13.57 14.39
C GLU A 94 -14.40 -13.21 12.94
N ILE A 95 -13.74 -14.13 12.25
CA ILE A 95 -13.43 -14.02 10.83
C ILE A 95 -14.01 -15.25 10.12
N TRP A 96 -14.96 -15.04 9.21
CA TRP A 96 -15.61 -16.12 8.47
C TRP A 96 -15.98 -15.71 7.05
N ALA A 97 -16.52 -16.66 6.27
CA ALA A 97 -17.02 -16.41 4.93
C ALA A 97 -18.53 -16.63 4.87
N ALA A 98 -19.25 -15.69 4.24
CA ALA A 98 -20.69 -15.78 4.01
C ALA A 98 -21.05 -15.14 2.68
N SER A 99 -22.26 -15.40 2.18
CA SER A 99 -22.73 -14.75 0.96
C SER A 99 -23.04 -13.28 1.26
N ILE A 100 -22.17 -12.39 0.78
CA ILE A 100 -22.30 -10.94 0.95
C ILE A 100 -22.01 -10.24 -0.38
N SER A 101 -22.51 -9.02 -0.55
CA SER A 101 -22.30 -8.26 -1.79
C SER A 101 -20.89 -7.70 -1.93
N PRO A 102 -20.26 -7.02 -0.94
CA PRO A 102 -18.88 -6.54 -1.07
C PRO A 102 -17.86 -7.70 -0.96
N PRO A 103 -16.59 -7.53 -1.38
CA PRO A 103 -15.58 -8.58 -1.22
C PRO A 103 -15.29 -8.94 0.25
N GLY A 104 -15.39 -7.96 1.13
CA GLY A 104 -15.28 -8.08 2.58
C GLY A 104 -16.22 -7.09 3.26
N GLU A 105 -16.54 -7.34 4.52
CA GLU A 105 -17.34 -6.47 5.37
C GLU A 105 -16.87 -6.59 6.83
N ALA A 106 -16.45 -5.47 7.41
CA ALA A 106 -16.24 -5.35 8.84
C ALA A 106 -17.54 -4.96 9.56
N ARG A 107 -18.04 -5.83 10.44
CA ARG A 107 -19.27 -5.56 11.22
C ARG A 107 -18.89 -5.08 12.61
N MET A 108 -18.90 -3.75 12.76
CA MET A 108 -18.49 -3.10 13.99
C MET A 108 -19.67 -2.93 14.96
N ARG A 109 -19.51 -3.40 16.19
CA ARG A 109 -20.34 -3.07 17.35
C ARG A 109 -19.56 -2.15 18.26
N TYR A 110 -20.24 -1.12 18.71
CA TYR A 110 -19.66 -0.10 19.57
C TYR A 110 -20.73 0.48 20.47
N HIS A 111 -20.28 1.10 21.54
CA HIS A 111 -21.11 1.94 22.39
C HIS A 111 -20.71 3.40 22.20
N CYS A 112 -21.70 4.28 22.28
CA CYS A 112 -21.55 5.72 22.20
C CYS A 112 -22.74 6.36 22.92
N TYR A 113 -22.57 6.71 24.19
CA TYR A 113 -23.63 7.32 24.96
C TYR A 113 -23.09 8.22 26.07
N TRP A 114 -23.95 9.11 26.55
CA TRP A 114 -23.69 9.95 27.70
C TRP A 114 -24.51 9.46 28.89
N LEU A 115 -23.82 9.11 29.98
CA LEU A 115 -24.42 8.83 31.29
C LEU A 115 -23.39 9.15 32.38
N PHE A 116 -23.56 10.32 33.01
CA PHE A 116 -22.61 10.87 34.00
C PHE A 116 -21.16 10.94 33.48
N GLY A 117 -20.99 11.13 32.18
CA GLY A 117 -19.73 10.98 31.47
C GLY A 117 -19.95 10.39 30.09
N TRP A 118 -19.01 10.62 29.19
CA TRP A 118 -19.03 9.99 27.86
C TRP A 118 -18.44 8.59 27.94
N HIS A 119 -19.20 7.61 27.46
CA HIS A 119 -18.77 6.22 27.31
C HIS A 119 -18.78 5.89 25.83
N TYR A 120 -17.62 5.55 25.29
CA TYR A 120 -17.46 5.23 23.88
C TYR A 120 -16.28 4.28 23.66
N GLY A 121 -16.42 3.37 22.69
CA GLY A 121 -15.39 2.40 22.34
C GLY A 121 -15.94 1.30 21.44
N LEU A 122 -15.01 0.51 20.87
CA LEU A 122 -15.35 -0.70 20.15
C LEU A 122 -15.61 -1.85 21.14
N ASP A 123 -16.67 -2.61 20.88
CA ASP A 123 -17.07 -3.76 21.69
C ASP A 123 -16.80 -5.08 20.99
N GLU A 124 -17.07 -5.14 19.69
CA GLU A 124 -16.93 -6.32 18.84
C GLU A 124 -16.71 -5.87 17.40
N VAL A 125 -15.78 -6.49 16.68
CA VAL A 125 -15.66 -6.33 15.23
C VAL A 125 -15.46 -7.68 14.57
N ASP A 126 -16.36 -8.00 13.66
CA ASP A 126 -16.27 -9.19 12.83
C ASP A 126 -15.74 -8.86 11.45
N ILE A 127 -15.04 -9.79 10.82
CA ILE A 127 -14.61 -9.70 9.43
C ILE A 127 -15.28 -10.80 8.62
N VAL A 128 -16.13 -10.42 7.67
CA VAL A 128 -16.84 -11.37 6.81
C VAL A 128 -16.30 -11.24 5.39
N LEU A 129 -15.79 -12.34 4.83
CA LEU A 129 -15.43 -12.41 3.41
C LEU A 129 -16.57 -12.97 2.58
N ASP A 130 -16.68 -12.51 1.34
CA ASP A 130 -17.64 -13.08 0.40
C ASP A 130 -17.31 -14.52 0.01
N SER A 131 -18.28 -15.42 0.21
CA SER A 131 -18.20 -16.82 -0.22
C SER A 131 -18.84 -17.08 -1.58
N THR A 132 -19.47 -16.08 -2.21
CA THR A 132 -20.30 -16.25 -3.40
C THR A 132 -19.96 -15.28 -4.53
N GLY A 133 -19.51 -15.81 -5.67
CA GLY A 133 -19.37 -14.99 -6.90
C GLY A 133 -18.01 -14.33 -7.06
N ARG A 134 -16.99 -14.78 -6.31
CA ARG A 134 -15.60 -14.32 -6.46
C ARG A 134 -14.61 -15.48 -6.46
N SER A 135 -13.61 -15.38 -7.33
CA SER A 135 -12.44 -16.25 -7.29
C SER A 135 -11.38 -15.65 -6.37
N TRP A 136 -10.91 -16.45 -5.43
CA TRP A 136 -9.95 -16.04 -4.41
C TRP A 136 -8.59 -16.69 -4.66
N THR A 137 -7.51 -15.98 -4.34
CA THR A 137 -6.15 -16.52 -4.30
C THR A 137 -5.60 -16.43 -2.89
N THR A 138 -4.90 -17.49 -2.50
CA THR A 138 -4.11 -17.58 -1.27
C THR A 138 -2.64 -17.22 -1.50
N SER A 139 -2.22 -17.12 -2.76
CA SER A 139 -0.86 -16.85 -3.20
C SER A 139 -0.60 -15.35 -3.38
N GLN A 140 0.62 -14.92 -3.03
CA GLN A 140 1.15 -13.58 -3.27
C GLN A 140 1.87 -13.46 -4.64
N ASN A 141 1.74 -14.45 -5.53
CA ASN A 141 2.32 -14.39 -6.86
C ASN A 141 1.46 -13.50 -7.79
N LYS A 142 2.11 -12.70 -8.64
CA LYS A 142 1.43 -11.91 -9.69
C LYS A 142 0.58 -12.79 -10.61
N SER A 143 1.03 -14.02 -10.88
CA SER A 143 0.31 -15.00 -11.71
C SER A 143 -1.01 -15.48 -11.12
N ALA A 144 -1.27 -15.24 -9.83
CA ALA A 144 -2.52 -15.57 -9.18
C ALA A 144 -3.43 -14.34 -8.94
N ASN A 145 -2.87 -13.13 -8.96
CA ASN A 145 -3.57 -11.89 -8.66
C ASN A 145 -4.18 -11.27 -9.93
N PHE A 146 -5.49 -11.00 -9.88
CA PHE A 146 -6.26 -10.44 -11.00
C PHE A 146 -5.87 -9.02 -11.44
N THR A 147 -5.16 -8.26 -10.59
CA THR A 147 -4.63 -6.95 -10.97
C THR A 147 -3.34 -7.04 -11.78
N TYR A 148 -2.82 -8.25 -11.95
CA TYR A 148 -1.64 -8.59 -12.75
C TYR A 148 -2.03 -9.64 -13.79
N THR A 149 -1.42 -10.83 -13.78
CA THR A 149 -1.63 -11.86 -14.81
C THR A 149 -2.58 -12.99 -14.38
N GLY A 150 -3.01 -12.99 -13.12
CA GLY A 150 -3.99 -13.94 -12.61
C GLY A 150 -5.44 -13.52 -12.88
N SER A 151 -6.37 -14.21 -12.22
CA SER A 151 -7.81 -13.95 -12.31
C SER A 151 -8.50 -13.90 -10.94
N SER A 152 -7.75 -14.06 -9.85
CA SER A 152 -8.29 -14.19 -8.51
C SER A 152 -7.90 -13.03 -7.60
N ARG A 153 -8.77 -12.70 -6.64
CA ARG A 153 -8.57 -11.64 -5.66
C ARG A 153 -7.78 -12.16 -4.46
N PRO A 154 -6.77 -11.43 -3.96
CA PRO A 154 -6.03 -11.87 -2.78
C PRO A 154 -6.88 -11.81 -1.52
N ILE A 155 -6.98 -12.93 -0.80
CA ILE A 155 -7.72 -13.03 0.48
C ILE A 155 -7.13 -12.09 1.53
N ASP A 156 -5.80 -12.04 1.61
CA ASP A 156 -5.06 -11.20 2.55
C ASP A 156 -5.29 -9.70 2.29
N ALA A 157 -5.34 -9.25 1.04
CA ALA A 157 -5.63 -7.85 0.70
C ALA A 157 -7.00 -7.38 1.20
N VAL A 158 -8.02 -8.22 1.09
CA VAL A 158 -9.35 -7.90 1.62
C VAL A 158 -9.33 -7.91 3.15
N ILE A 159 -8.73 -8.92 3.78
CA ILE A 159 -8.66 -8.98 5.24
C ILE A 159 -7.89 -7.81 5.83
N VAL A 160 -6.80 -7.35 5.21
CA VAL A 160 -6.04 -6.18 5.70
C VAL A 160 -6.91 -4.91 5.68
N HIS A 161 -7.74 -4.73 4.66
CA HIS A 161 -8.71 -3.64 4.60
C HIS A 161 -9.74 -3.73 5.73
N GLU A 162 -10.42 -4.88 5.86
CA GLU A 162 -11.42 -5.07 6.91
C GLU A 162 -10.80 -5.00 8.32
N ALA A 163 -9.53 -5.41 8.46
CA ALA A 163 -8.79 -5.28 9.70
C ALA A 163 -8.42 -3.82 10.03
N GLY A 164 -8.39 -2.92 9.04
CA GLY A 164 -8.35 -1.48 9.30
C GLY A 164 -9.61 -1.00 10.03
N HIS A 165 -10.80 -1.42 9.58
CA HIS A 165 -12.06 -1.16 10.30
C HIS A 165 -12.10 -1.83 11.67
N TYR A 166 -11.52 -3.03 11.79
CA TYR A 166 -11.31 -3.71 13.06
C TYR A 166 -10.51 -2.86 14.06
N LEU A 167 -9.58 -2.01 13.59
CA LEU A 167 -8.89 -1.05 14.43
C LEU A 167 -9.68 0.24 14.70
N GLY A 168 -10.83 0.47 14.04
CA GLY A 168 -11.63 1.69 14.14
C GLY A 168 -11.38 2.69 13.01
N LEU A 169 -10.61 2.32 11.99
CA LEU A 169 -10.37 3.16 10.81
C LEU A 169 -11.60 3.17 9.90
N MET A 170 -11.74 4.23 9.12
CA MET A 170 -12.78 4.37 8.09
C MET A 170 -12.13 4.56 6.73
N HIS A 171 -12.93 4.46 5.67
CA HIS A 171 -12.42 4.62 4.31
C HIS A 171 -11.78 5.99 4.10
N VAL A 172 -10.79 6.00 3.21
CA VAL A 172 -10.11 7.22 2.76
C VAL A 172 -10.15 7.28 1.24
N ASN A 173 -10.69 8.37 0.68
CA ASN A 173 -10.88 8.50 -0.76
C ASN A 173 -10.00 9.53 -1.47
N TRP A 174 -9.15 10.27 -0.76
CA TRP A 174 -8.36 11.38 -1.33
C TRP A 174 -6.90 11.03 -1.64
N GLU A 175 -6.38 9.91 -1.15
CA GLU A 175 -5.00 9.45 -1.40
C GLU A 175 -4.93 7.96 -1.76
N TYR A 176 -3.75 7.48 -2.17
CA TYR A 176 -3.52 6.06 -2.43
C TYR A 176 -3.31 5.37 -1.10
N ASN A 177 -4.17 4.41 -0.72
CA ASN A 177 -4.13 3.80 0.61
C ASN A 177 -4.87 2.45 0.65
N VAL A 178 -4.66 1.64 1.70
CA VAL A 178 -5.35 0.34 1.84
C VAL A 178 -6.84 0.44 2.16
N MET A 179 -7.28 1.54 2.78
CA MET A 179 -8.69 1.80 3.16
C MET A 179 -9.56 2.29 1.98
N GLY A 180 -9.01 2.32 0.77
CA GLY A 180 -9.72 2.45 -0.50
C GLY A 180 -9.73 1.14 -1.28
N ASP A 181 -9.15 1.14 -2.48
CA ASP A 181 -8.99 -0.07 -3.30
C ASP A 181 -7.78 -0.91 -2.83
N SER A 182 -8.02 -1.80 -1.85
CA SER A 182 -6.98 -2.62 -1.19
C SER A 182 -6.34 -3.68 -2.09
N TRP A 183 -7.05 -4.19 -3.09
CA TRP A 183 -6.50 -5.19 -4.00
C TRP A 183 -5.66 -4.56 -5.13
N ARG A 184 -5.61 -3.23 -5.24
CA ARG A 184 -4.60 -2.49 -6.03
C ARG A 184 -3.62 -1.72 -5.13
N HIS A 185 -3.41 -2.21 -3.91
CA HIS A 185 -2.47 -1.66 -2.94
C HIS A 185 -1.40 -2.72 -2.60
N HIS A 186 -0.36 -2.78 -3.44
CA HIS A 186 0.70 -3.81 -3.35
C HIS A 186 2.08 -3.24 -3.61
N HIS A 187 3.06 -3.69 -2.82
CA HIS A 187 4.46 -3.60 -3.21
C HIS A 187 4.81 -4.76 -4.15
N THR A 188 5.65 -4.51 -5.16
CA THR A 188 5.98 -5.52 -6.17
C THR A 188 7.38 -5.34 -6.68
N ASN A 189 8.14 -6.42 -6.60
CA ASN A 189 9.44 -6.56 -7.25
C ASN A 189 9.62 -8.03 -7.67
N GLY A 190 9.86 -8.27 -8.95
CA GLY A 190 9.81 -9.60 -9.54
C GLY A 190 8.39 -10.18 -9.61
N GLY A 191 8.29 -11.49 -9.35
CA GLY A 191 7.07 -12.30 -9.49
C GLY A 191 6.00 -12.12 -8.39
N SER A 192 6.23 -11.30 -7.38
CA SER A 192 5.38 -11.21 -6.18
C SER A 192 4.63 -9.88 -6.09
N ALA A 193 3.37 -9.94 -5.67
CA ALA A 193 2.53 -8.81 -5.28
C ALA A 193 2.24 -8.93 -3.78
N ILE A 194 2.93 -8.12 -2.98
CA ILE A 194 2.91 -8.19 -1.53
C ILE A 194 1.94 -7.13 -0.99
N THR A 195 0.86 -7.58 -0.38
CA THR A 195 -0.07 -6.78 0.42
C THR A 195 0.64 -6.19 1.64
N TYR A 196 0.30 -4.95 1.99
CA TYR A 196 0.83 -4.22 3.15
C TYR A 196 -0.26 -3.29 3.73
N PHE A 197 -0.06 -2.83 4.96
CA PHE A 197 -1.04 -1.99 5.67
C PHE A 197 -1.01 -0.52 5.22
N GLY A 198 0.13 -0.03 4.74
CA GLY A 198 0.25 1.32 4.19
C GLY A 198 0.47 2.41 5.25
N GLU A 199 0.92 3.57 4.80
CA GLU A 199 1.22 4.76 5.57
C GLU A 199 -0.04 5.38 6.19
N ASP A 200 -1.13 5.48 5.44
CA ASP A 200 -2.42 6.00 5.88
C ASP A 200 -2.93 5.22 7.09
N ALA A 201 -3.15 3.91 6.91
CA ALA A 201 -3.72 3.10 7.97
C ALA A 201 -2.76 2.96 9.16
N SER A 202 -1.45 2.95 8.92
CA SER A 202 -0.42 3.01 9.96
C SER A 202 -0.50 4.31 10.77
N HIS A 203 -0.70 5.45 10.13
CA HIS A 203 -0.91 6.73 10.78
C HIS A 203 -2.22 6.74 11.58
N GLY A 204 -3.32 6.25 10.99
CA GLY A 204 -4.61 6.11 11.68
C GLY A 204 -4.51 5.24 12.93
N ALA A 205 -3.86 4.08 12.83
CA ALA A 205 -3.64 3.19 13.96
C ALA A 205 -2.82 3.89 15.06
N ARG A 206 -1.83 4.71 14.71
CA ARG A 206 -1.08 5.51 15.68
C ARG A 206 -1.90 6.61 16.34
N VAL A 207 -2.81 7.25 15.61
CA VAL A 207 -3.74 8.23 16.18
C VAL A 207 -4.66 7.57 17.21
N LEU A 208 -5.10 6.33 16.96
CA LEU A 208 -5.99 5.60 17.87
C LEU A 208 -5.26 4.97 19.07
N TYR A 209 -4.08 4.39 18.87
CA TYR A 209 -3.42 3.52 19.86
C TYR A 209 -2.04 4.02 20.32
N GLY A 210 -1.59 5.17 19.82
CA GLY A 210 -0.25 5.69 20.07
C GLY A 210 0.82 5.00 19.23
N SER A 211 2.10 5.21 19.57
CA SER A 211 3.23 4.64 18.82
C SER A 211 3.95 3.58 19.65
N GLN A 212 4.38 2.50 19.00
CA GLN A 212 5.25 1.49 19.64
C GLN A 212 6.63 2.06 19.98
N SER A 213 7.47 1.31 20.70
CA SER A 213 8.78 1.80 21.19
C SER A 213 9.93 1.75 20.18
N SER A 214 9.92 0.80 19.24
CA SER A 214 10.97 0.68 18.20
C SER A 214 11.03 1.92 17.29
N ALA A 215 12.10 2.13 16.51
CA ALA A 215 12.15 3.25 15.57
C ALA A 215 11.05 3.15 14.50
N PHE A 216 10.80 1.95 14.00
CA PHE A 216 9.84 1.63 12.93
C PHE A 216 9.96 2.60 11.75
N ASN A 217 11.11 2.53 11.07
CA ASN A 217 11.36 3.26 9.83
C ASN A 217 10.98 2.36 8.67
N ASP A 218 10.27 2.92 7.68
CA ASP A 218 9.80 2.19 6.51
C ASP A 218 9.37 3.19 5.42
N VAL A 219 10.28 3.56 4.54
CA VAL A 219 9.97 4.25 3.28
C VAL A 219 9.76 3.22 2.19
N SER A 220 8.87 3.48 1.25
CA SER A 220 8.62 2.51 0.18
C SER A 220 8.33 3.16 -1.16
N ALA A 221 8.36 2.33 -2.20
CA ALA A 221 7.98 2.72 -3.54
C ALA A 221 6.91 1.78 -4.08
N SER A 222 5.88 2.37 -4.67
CA SER A 222 4.79 1.68 -5.33
C SER A 222 4.66 2.11 -6.79
N HIS A 223 4.33 1.14 -7.64
CA HIS A 223 3.93 1.38 -9.03
C HIS A 223 2.40 1.52 -9.19
N TRP A 224 1.70 1.79 -8.10
CA TRP A 224 0.30 2.21 -8.07
C TRP A 224 0.21 3.69 -7.73
N ARG A 225 -0.87 4.34 -8.17
CA ARG A 225 -1.22 5.71 -7.78
C ARG A 225 -2.71 5.84 -7.59
N ARG A 226 -3.13 6.89 -6.90
CA ARG A 226 -4.53 7.31 -6.92
C ARG A 226 -4.92 7.90 -8.27
N THR A 227 -6.12 7.53 -8.74
CA THR A 227 -6.74 8.06 -9.97
C THR A 227 -8.08 8.75 -9.73
N GLY A 228 -8.69 8.55 -8.57
CA GLY A 228 -9.97 9.16 -8.24
C GLY A 228 -10.59 8.56 -6.99
N ALA A 229 -11.91 8.63 -6.91
CA ALA A 229 -12.71 8.04 -5.83
C ALA A 229 -13.96 7.37 -6.41
N SER A 230 -14.42 6.32 -5.73
CA SER A 230 -15.70 5.66 -5.96
C SER A 230 -16.47 5.64 -4.64
N GLY A 231 -17.30 6.65 -4.41
CA GLY A 231 -17.91 6.88 -3.10
C GLY A 231 -16.85 7.18 -2.05
N GLU A 232 -16.82 6.40 -0.98
CA GLU A 232 -15.88 6.55 0.14
C GLU A 232 -14.52 5.91 -0.11
N TYR A 233 -14.34 5.18 -1.21
CA TYR A 233 -13.10 4.48 -1.53
C TYR A 233 -12.23 5.27 -2.51
N SER A 234 -10.92 5.36 -2.26
CA SER A 234 -9.96 5.81 -3.27
C SER A 234 -9.84 4.77 -4.39
N SER A 235 -9.76 5.25 -5.63
CA SER A 235 -9.55 4.41 -6.82
C SER A 235 -8.08 4.45 -7.22
N HIS A 236 -7.51 3.28 -7.51
CA HIS A 236 -6.09 3.12 -7.84
C HIS A 236 -5.87 2.55 -9.24
N ASP A 237 -4.76 2.96 -9.86
CA ASP A 237 -4.28 2.43 -11.14
C ASP A 237 -2.76 2.52 -11.25
N ARG A 238 -2.18 1.85 -12.23
CA ARG A 238 -0.73 1.81 -12.49
C ARG A 238 -0.17 3.18 -12.80
N VAL A 239 1.00 3.47 -12.26
CA VAL A 239 1.81 4.65 -12.56
C VAL A 239 2.11 4.77 -14.08
N ARG A 240 2.35 6.00 -14.56
CA ARG A 240 2.56 6.30 -15.99
C ARG A 240 4.02 6.59 -16.30
N VAL A 241 4.39 6.49 -17.56
CA VAL A 241 5.55 7.20 -18.09
C VAL A 241 5.06 8.41 -18.88
N ARG A 242 5.49 9.61 -18.47
CA ARG A 242 5.10 10.87 -19.10
C ARG A 242 6.16 11.34 -20.10
N ASN A 243 5.75 12.20 -21.02
CA ASN A 243 6.65 12.84 -21.98
C ASN A 243 7.63 13.81 -21.28
N SER A 244 8.66 14.24 -22.00
CA SER A 244 9.70 15.16 -21.48
C SER A 244 9.12 16.42 -20.85
N ALA A 245 8.10 17.01 -21.48
CA ALA A 245 7.43 18.24 -21.06
C ALA A 245 6.46 18.05 -19.86
N ASN A 246 6.25 16.82 -19.41
CA ASN A 246 5.27 16.44 -18.37
C ASN A 246 3.78 16.69 -18.73
N THR A 247 3.47 17.04 -19.97
CA THR A 247 2.12 17.42 -20.39
C THR A 247 1.23 16.24 -20.78
N GLY A 248 1.82 15.08 -21.08
CA GLY A 248 1.07 13.92 -21.54
C GLY A 248 1.72 12.59 -21.20
N THR A 249 0.91 11.53 -21.20
CA THR A 249 1.34 10.14 -21.01
C THR A 249 1.83 9.56 -22.34
N LEU A 250 2.89 8.76 -22.30
CA LEU A 250 3.43 8.08 -23.48
C LEU A 250 2.49 6.98 -23.97
N SER A 251 2.72 6.49 -25.20
CA SER A 251 1.93 5.42 -25.80
C SER A 251 2.03 4.13 -24.98
N GLY A 252 0.87 3.63 -24.51
CA GLY A 252 0.77 2.40 -23.73
C GLY A 252 0.96 1.14 -24.56
N ILE A 253 1.42 0.07 -23.91
CA ILE A 253 1.58 -1.28 -24.44
C ILE A 253 1.46 -2.28 -23.29
N THR A 254 0.95 -3.48 -23.53
CA THR A 254 1.02 -4.57 -22.53
C THR A 254 2.33 -5.34 -22.67
N ILE A 255 3.09 -5.47 -21.57
CA ILE A 255 4.36 -6.21 -21.51
C ILE A 255 4.26 -7.20 -20.35
N ALA A 256 4.47 -8.49 -20.63
CA ALA A 256 4.34 -9.56 -19.64
C ALA A 256 2.99 -9.54 -18.86
N GLY A 257 1.93 -9.10 -19.53
CA GLY A 257 0.58 -8.95 -18.95
C GLY A 257 0.41 -7.72 -18.04
N GLU A 258 1.41 -6.85 -17.92
CA GLU A 258 1.33 -5.60 -17.18
C GLU A 258 1.26 -4.38 -18.11
N PRO A 259 0.64 -3.26 -17.68
CA PRO A 259 0.70 -2.00 -18.40
C PRO A 259 2.14 -1.46 -18.47
N GLY A 260 2.60 -1.15 -19.67
CA GLY A 260 3.89 -0.57 -19.96
C GLY A 260 3.82 0.52 -21.02
N TYR A 261 4.97 1.09 -21.38
CA TYR A 261 5.03 2.26 -22.27
C TYR A 261 6.12 2.16 -23.33
N ARG A 262 5.86 2.72 -24.52
CA ARG A 262 6.86 2.86 -25.57
C ARG A 262 7.72 4.10 -25.31
N VAL A 263 9.03 3.92 -25.34
CA VAL A 263 10.01 4.99 -25.09
C VAL A 263 11.08 5.00 -26.18
N ASN A 264 11.60 6.17 -26.53
CA ASN A 264 12.66 6.30 -27.53
C ASN A 264 14.00 6.51 -26.84
N ARG A 265 15.06 5.92 -27.40
CA ARG A 265 16.44 6.15 -26.97
C ARG A 265 16.84 7.61 -27.10
N GLY A 266 17.66 8.09 -26.17
CA GLY A 266 18.14 9.46 -26.13
C GLY A 266 17.11 10.49 -25.66
N ASN A 267 15.83 10.14 -25.59
CA ASN A 267 14.79 11.04 -25.13
C ASN A 267 14.73 11.09 -23.60
N VAL A 268 14.38 12.28 -23.09
CA VAL A 268 13.93 12.44 -21.70
C VAL A 268 12.50 11.93 -21.60
N VAL A 269 12.26 11.05 -20.63
CA VAL A 269 10.93 10.62 -20.19
C VAL A 269 10.78 10.93 -18.70
N ARG A 270 9.55 10.84 -18.20
CA ARG A 270 9.22 11.12 -16.80
C ARG A 270 8.38 9.97 -16.20
N PRO A 271 8.99 8.85 -15.80
CA PRO A 271 8.29 7.83 -15.01
C PRO A 271 7.66 8.42 -13.75
N GLU A 272 6.46 7.94 -13.43
CA GLU A 272 5.80 8.15 -12.15
C GLU A 272 6.14 7.02 -11.19
N PHE A 273 6.35 7.33 -9.91
CA PHE A 273 6.38 6.37 -8.82
C PHE A 273 5.65 6.98 -7.63
N THR A 274 4.96 6.16 -6.86
CA THR A 274 4.38 6.59 -5.58
C THR A 274 5.35 6.26 -4.47
N ILE A 275 5.69 7.27 -3.68
CA ILE A 275 6.62 7.16 -2.56
C ILE A 275 5.81 7.30 -1.28
N GLU A 276 6.04 6.39 -0.34
CA GLU A 276 5.29 6.29 0.91
C GLU A 276 6.26 6.30 2.10
N ASN A 277 5.77 6.67 3.27
CA ASN A 277 6.46 6.42 4.55
C ASN A 277 5.49 5.75 5.53
N ASN A 278 5.54 4.41 5.53
CA ASN A 278 4.79 3.53 6.42
C ASN A 278 5.30 3.59 7.88
N GLY A 279 6.44 4.25 8.08
CA GLY A 279 7.08 4.45 9.37
C GLY A 279 6.44 5.54 10.23
N LYS A 280 7.10 5.82 11.36
CA LYS A 280 6.68 6.91 12.27
C LYS A 280 7.71 8.04 12.42
N GLN A 281 8.84 7.95 11.71
CA GLN A 281 9.87 9.00 11.70
C GLN A 281 9.84 9.75 10.36
N THR A 282 10.15 11.04 10.40
CA THR A 282 10.40 11.81 9.17
C THR A 282 11.83 11.54 8.71
N HIS A 283 12.02 11.27 7.42
CA HIS A 283 13.34 11.10 6.82
C HIS A 283 13.60 12.24 5.83
N ALA A 284 14.74 12.92 5.97
CA ALA A 284 15.13 14.01 5.08
C ALA A 284 16.22 13.56 4.11
N ASN A 285 16.22 14.10 2.90
CA ASN A 285 17.21 13.82 1.86
C ASN A 285 17.28 12.34 1.47
N VAL A 286 16.14 11.63 1.49
CA VAL A 286 16.08 10.20 1.16
C VAL A 286 16.56 9.99 -0.28
N THR A 287 17.64 9.23 -0.45
CA THR A 287 18.25 9.04 -1.76
C THR A 287 17.44 8.07 -2.62
N PHE A 288 17.49 8.24 -3.94
CA PHE A 288 16.87 7.30 -4.86
C PHE A 288 17.71 7.12 -6.13
N GLY A 289 17.65 5.91 -6.68
CA GLY A 289 18.22 5.55 -7.97
C GLY A 289 17.16 5.17 -8.97
N ILE A 290 17.37 5.53 -10.24
CA ILE A 290 16.55 5.06 -11.37
C ILE A 290 17.37 4.06 -12.17
N TYR A 291 16.79 2.90 -12.40
CA TYR A 291 17.45 1.75 -12.99
C TYR A 291 16.71 1.26 -14.24
N VAL A 292 17.45 0.65 -15.16
CA VAL A 292 16.89 -0.13 -16.26
C VAL A 292 17.32 -1.57 -16.08
N SER A 293 16.34 -2.46 -15.95
CA SER A 293 16.52 -3.91 -15.83
C SER A 293 16.04 -4.65 -17.07
N THR A 294 16.61 -5.82 -17.31
CA THR A 294 16.18 -6.77 -18.34
C THR A 294 15.09 -7.74 -17.86
N ASN A 295 14.68 -7.66 -16.60
CA ASN A 295 13.59 -8.44 -16.03
C ASN A 295 12.78 -7.57 -15.04
N ASP A 296 11.76 -8.16 -14.44
CA ASP A 296 10.86 -7.47 -13.51
C ASP A 296 11.39 -7.37 -12.07
N PHE A 297 12.63 -7.77 -11.80
CA PHE A 297 13.28 -7.70 -10.49
C PHE A 297 14.35 -6.59 -10.47
N ILE A 298 13.98 -5.45 -9.92
CA ILE A 298 14.88 -4.31 -9.73
C ILE A 298 15.84 -4.60 -8.57
N SER A 299 17.11 -4.34 -8.84
CA SER A 299 18.25 -4.65 -7.97
C SER A 299 19.40 -3.68 -8.23
N TYR A 300 20.37 -3.65 -7.32
CA TYR A 300 21.60 -2.87 -7.49
C TYR A 300 22.50 -3.37 -8.64
N SER A 301 22.25 -4.57 -9.18
CA SER A 301 22.98 -5.08 -10.36
C SER A 301 22.43 -4.54 -11.69
N ASP A 302 21.29 -3.86 -11.67
CA ASP A 302 20.72 -3.25 -12.87
C ASP A 302 21.48 -1.99 -13.28
N THR A 303 21.23 -1.51 -14.50
CA THR A 303 21.93 -0.33 -14.98
C THR A 303 21.30 0.93 -14.40
N ARG A 304 22.00 1.62 -13.49
CA ARG A 304 21.60 2.93 -12.98
C ARG A 304 21.71 3.99 -14.08
N ILE A 305 20.61 4.68 -14.37
CA ILE A 305 20.50 5.68 -15.44
C ILE A 305 20.11 7.08 -14.93
N GLY A 306 19.85 7.22 -13.64
CA GLY A 306 19.53 8.48 -12.98
C GLY A 306 19.37 8.30 -11.48
N GLY A 307 19.05 9.38 -10.78
CA GLY A 307 18.79 9.37 -9.35
C GLY A 307 18.88 10.77 -8.76
N GLY A 308 18.71 10.86 -7.44
CA GLY A 308 18.71 12.11 -6.70
C GLY A 308 18.30 11.90 -5.25
N THR A 309 17.76 12.95 -4.65
CA THR A 309 17.18 12.89 -3.31
C THR A 309 15.77 13.42 -3.33
N PHE A 310 14.90 12.80 -2.55
CA PHE A 310 13.64 13.41 -2.13
C PHE A 310 13.91 14.43 -1.03
N GLY A 311 12.94 15.30 -0.77
CA GLY A 311 12.99 16.23 0.36
C GLY A 311 12.78 15.49 1.68
N SER A 312 11.96 16.06 2.55
CA SER A 312 11.47 15.33 3.73
C SER A 312 10.30 14.44 3.34
N ILE A 313 10.35 13.16 3.71
CA ILE A 313 9.21 12.23 3.63
C ILE A 313 8.74 12.02 5.06
N HIS A 314 7.60 12.61 5.40
CA HIS A 314 6.99 12.54 6.72
C HIS A 314 6.15 11.27 6.88
N PRO A 315 5.89 10.80 8.11
CA PRO A 315 4.93 9.74 8.35
C PRO A 315 3.57 10.09 7.73
N ALA A 316 2.91 9.11 7.11
CA ALA A 316 1.65 9.29 6.39
C ALA A 316 1.77 10.02 5.04
N ASP A 317 2.97 10.41 4.61
CA ASP A 317 3.15 10.96 3.27
C ASP A 317 2.99 9.87 2.23
N VAL A 318 2.10 10.11 1.27
CA VAL A 318 1.97 9.34 0.02
C VAL A 318 2.03 10.31 -1.16
N LEU A 319 3.05 10.17 -1.99
CA LEU A 319 3.31 11.10 -3.09
C LEU A 319 3.61 10.37 -4.40
N THR A 320 2.74 10.51 -5.38
CA THR A 320 3.07 10.15 -6.77
C THR A 320 3.92 11.25 -7.41
N THR A 321 5.21 10.98 -7.57
CA THR A 321 6.18 11.91 -8.15
C THR A 321 6.55 11.54 -9.59
N THR A 322 6.99 12.52 -10.39
CA THR A 322 7.47 12.33 -11.76
C THR A 322 8.96 12.63 -11.86
N ILE A 323 9.77 11.66 -12.30
CA ILE A 323 11.24 11.76 -12.26
C ILE A 323 11.80 11.87 -13.68
N PRO A 324 12.42 12.99 -14.09
CA PRO A 324 12.99 13.10 -15.43
C PRO A 324 14.23 12.23 -15.57
N VAL A 325 14.26 11.40 -16.62
CA VAL A 325 15.41 10.52 -16.91
C VAL A 325 15.61 10.37 -18.41
N ILE A 326 16.86 10.27 -18.85
CA ILE A 326 17.21 10.02 -20.26
C ILE A 326 17.24 8.50 -20.48
N ILE A 327 16.50 8.02 -21.48
CA ILE A 327 16.61 6.61 -21.91
C ILE A 327 17.95 6.42 -22.63
N PRO A 328 18.84 5.51 -22.16
CA PRO A 328 20.18 5.40 -22.76
C PRO A 328 20.18 4.94 -24.22
N ASN A 329 21.11 5.48 -25.01
CA ASN A 329 21.27 5.14 -26.43
C ASN A 329 21.76 3.71 -26.70
N PHE A 330 22.41 3.07 -25.72
CA PHE A 330 22.92 1.71 -25.85
C PHE A 330 21.86 0.63 -25.65
N LEU A 331 20.65 0.97 -25.20
CA LEU A 331 19.57 -0.01 -25.09
C LEU A 331 19.16 -0.51 -26.48
N ASN A 332 18.73 -1.76 -26.56
CA ASN A 332 18.33 -2.36 -27.82
C ASN A 332 16.94 -1.88 -28.24
N ALA A 333 16.84 -1.33 -29.46
CA ALA A 333 15.55 -1.01 -30.06
C ALA A 333 14.71 -2.28 -30.21
N GLY A 334 13.41 -2.16 -29.95
CA GLY A 334 12.48 -3.29 -29.98
C GLY A 334 12.57 -4.23 -28.78
N GLN A 335 13.41 -3.98 -27.77
CA GLN A 335 13.51 -4.84 -26.57
C GLN A 335 12.65 -4.29 -25.40
N ASN A 336 12.06 -5.21 -24.63
CA ASN A 336 11.41 -4.90 -23.36
C ASN A 336 12.46 -4.71 -22.26
N TYR A 337 12.25 -3.70 -21.42
CA TYR A 337 12.99 -3.47 -20.20
C TYR A 337 12.02 -3.07 -19.08
N TRP A 338 12.54 -2.97 -17.87
CA TRP A 338 11.81 -2.49 -16.71
C TRP A 338 12.53 -1.26 -16.16
N LEU A 339 11.84 -0.13 -16.21
CA LEU A 339 12.30 1.14 -15.66
C LEU A 339 11.93 1.17 -14.18
N GLY A 340 12.92 1.04 -13.32
CA GLY A 340 12.76 0.85 -11.88
C GLY A 340 13.24 2.04 -11.05
N ILE A 341 12.75 2.09 -9.81
CA ILE A 341 13.27 2.94 -8.74
C ILE A 341 13.74 2.07 -7.58
N ILE A 342 14.80 2.52 -6.90
CA ILE A 342 15.16 2.08 -5.55
C ILE A 342 15.21 3.33 -4.67
N VAL A 343 14.38 3.38 -3.63
CA VAL A 343 14.35 4.44 -2.59
C VAL A 343 15.24 4.03 -1.43
N ASP A 344 15.79 5.01 -0.70
CA ASP A 344 16.88 4.78 0.25
C ASP A 344 18.02 3.99 -0.43
N GLU A 345 18.45 4.48 -1.60
CA GLU A 345 19.39 3.77 -2.48
C GLU A 345 20.73 3.48 -1.77
N ASP A 346 21.15 4.37 -0.88
CA ASP A 346 22.41 4.22 -0.12
C ASP A 346 22.24 3.34 1.12
N ASN A 347 21.02 2.88 1.41
CA ASN A 347 20.67 2.07 2.59
C ASN A 347 21.07 2.79 3.89
N ASP A 348 20.74 4.09 3.98
CA ASP A 348 21.08 4.96 5.11
C ASP A 348 20.00 4.88 6.20
N ILE A 349 18.78 4.48 5.86
CA ILE A 349 17.68 4.30 6.80
C ILE A 349 17.69 2.84 7.28
N ASN A 350 17.77 2.64 8.60
CA ASN A 350 17.61 1.31 9.17
C ASN A 350 16.12 0.96 9.25
N GLU A 351 15.63 0.27 8.23
CA GLU A 351 14.22 -0.04 8.03
C GLU A 351 13.79 -1.39 8.58
N VAL A 352 12.51 -1.51 8.93
CA VAL A 352 11.90 -2.80 9.28
C VAL A 352 11.69 -3.69 8.05
N ASN A 353 11.63 -3.08 6.87
CA ASN A 353 11.54 -3.73 5.58
C ASN A 353 12.19 -2.83 4.53
N GLY A 354 13.25 -3.28 3.87
CA GLY A 354 13.86 -2.56 2.73
C GLY A 354 13.53 -3.19 1.38
N SER A 355 12.70 -4.23 1.36
CA SER A 355 12.35 -4.95 0.12
C SER A 355 11.25 -4.26 -0.69
N ASN A 356 10.45 -3.43 -0.03
CA ASN A 356 9.39 -2.57 -0.55
C ASN A 356 9.89 -1.22 -1.09
N ASN A 357 11.18 -0.93 -0.99
CA ASN A 357 11.79 0.29 -1.53
C ASN A 357 11.89 0.30 -3.06
N ARG A 358 11.31 -0.70 -3.73
CA ARG A 358 11.52 -0.98 -5.14
C ARG A 358 10.20 -1.08 -5.86
N ALA A 359 10.13 -0.39 -6.99
CA ALA A 359 9.01 -0.47 -7.92
C ALA A 359 9.52 -0.35 -9.35
N TYR A 360 8.69 -0.74 -10.32
CA TYR A 360 9.04 -0.64 -11.74
C TYR A 360 7.84 -0.37 -12.64
N ILE A 361 8.17 0.06 -13.85
CA ILE A 361 7.26 0.17 -14.99
C ILE A 361 7.87 -0.57 -16.19
N PRO A 362 7.15 -1.52 -16.81
CA PRO A 362 7.59 -2.10 -18.07
C PRO A 362 7.68 -1.05 -19.18
N ILE A 363 8.75 -1.10 -19.98
CA ILE A 363 8.96 -0.22 -21.13
C ILE A 363 9.38 -1.02 -22.37
N ARG A 364 8.98 -0.58 -23.55
CA ARG A 364 9.50 -1.06 -24.83
C ARG A 364 10.31 0.05 -25.47
N VAL A 365 11.61 -0.17 -25.59
CA VAL A 365 12.53 0.78 -26.24
C VAL A 365 12.30 0.74 -27.76
N GLN A 366 12.28 1.91 -28.41
CA GLN A 366 12.18 2.09 -29.86
C GLN A 366 13.48 2.62 -30.46
#